data_AF-A0A3S3S3Q1-F1
#
_entry.id   AF-A0A3S3S3Q1-F1
#
_cell.length_a   1.000
_cell.length_b   1.000
_cell.length_c   1.000
_cell.angle_alpha   90.00
_cell.angle_beta   90.00
_cell.angle_gamma   90.00
#
_symmetry.space_group_name_H-M   'P 1'
#
loop_
_entity.id
_entity.type
_entity.pdbx_description
1 polymer ?
#
loop_
_entity_poly.entity_id
_entity_poly.type
_entity_poly.pdbx_seq_one_letter_code
_entity_poly.pdbx_strand_id
1 'polypeptide(L)'
;MRNIIALALLPMLLTACQSTSVAEKESAKSLPSLNAAMMTGAGLQLSALKCFDTGVALIQDEIEKETGVSFATAYNLKSDGYIFESIGCDSFSTYSSNVAKARKLEFAKIDQERVKAEQKKTKELADKINRLNSVGKGDLKICSLGYSNKTHVYYDNRRDKRISLRTYDEYIVNSVHMNLNKSQARNFVTVLKEAQQKANENSDIESLQLGKFEAGIGWVMLTSKNGRLSGFWGSKYSVDRVLLPLYTDKLVPCIEKLIPYI
;
A
#
# COMPACT_ATOMS: atom_id res chain seq x y z
N MET A 1 9.26 -29.70 47.32
CA MET A 1 9.04 -28.32 47.83
C MET A 1 7.88 -27.73 47.03
N ARG A 2 6.61 -28.10 47.23
CA ARG A 2 5.70 -27.78 48.36
C ARG A 2 5.85 -26.34 48.83
N ASN A 3 5.00 -25.45 48.30
CA ASN A 3 4.37 -24.40 49.10
C ASN A 3 2.96 -24.14 48.57
N ILE A 4 2.02 -24.42 49.47
CA ILE A 4 0.58 -24.23 49.42
C ILE A 4 0.33 -22.96 50.22
N ILE A 5 -0.35 -21.96 49.65
CA ILE A 5 -0.91 -20.81 50.37
C ILE A 5 -2.27 -20.55 49.73
N ALA A 6 -3.34 -21.17 50.26
CA ALA A 6 -4.17 -20.71 51.38
C ALA A 6 -5.26 -19.72 50.92
N LEU A 7 -6.42 -20.34 50.67
CA LEU A 7 -7.76 -19.78 50.57
C LEU A 7 -8.07 -18.92 51.81
N ALA A 8 -8.58 -17.70 51.61
CA ALA A 8 -9.23 -16.92 52.65
C ALA A 8 -10.61 -16.48 52.16
N LEU A 9 -11.61 -17.26 52.55
CA LEU A 9 -13.02 -16.91 52.57
C LEU A 9 -13.24 -15.90 53.71
N LEU A 10 -13.87 -14.76 53.41
CA LEU A 10 -14.46 -13.89 54.43
C LEU A 10 -15.97 -13.69 54.15
N PRO A 11 -16.77 -13.52 55.20
CA PRO A 11 -18.18 -13.88 55.21
C PRO A 11 -19.12 -12.79 54.67
N MET A 12 -20.27 -13.29 54.21
CA MET A 12 -21.50 -12.54 54.00
C MET A 12 -21.86 -11.74 55.27
N LEU A 13 -22.04 -10.43 55.11
CA LEU A 13 -22.88 -9.63 56.00
C LEU A 13 -24.07 -9.14 55.18
N LEU A 14 -25.20 -9.84 55.38
CA LEU A 14 -26.53 -9.31 55.08
C LEU A 14 -26.74 -8.08 55.96
N THR A 15 -26.93 -6.91 55.33
CA THR A 15 -27.50 -5.74 56.00
C THR A 15 -28.84 -5.45 55.36
N ALA A 16 -29.86 -5.44 56.21
CA ALA A 16 -31.26 -5.37 55.87
C ALA A 16 -31.67 -4.02 55.25
N CYS A 17 -32.80 -4.08 54.56
CA CYS A 17 -33.57 -2.98 53.97
C CYS A 17 -33.64 -1.72 54.84
N GLN A 18 -33.31 -0.58 54.22
CA GLN A 18 -34.09 0.65 54.42
C GLN A 18 -34.45 1.21 53.03
N SER A 19 -35.66 0.90 52.61
CA SER A 19 -36.35 1.55 51.50
C SER A 19 -36.77 2.95 51.94
N THR A 20 -35.89 3.94 51.75
CA THR A 20 -36.32 5.33 51.64
C THR A 20 -36.60 5.61 50.18
N SER A 21 -37.87 5.48 49.79
CA SER A 21 -38.39 6.02 48.55
C SER A 21 -38.36 7.55 48.63
N VAL A 22 -37.22 8.14 48.29
CA VAL A 22 -37.19 9.54 47.88
C VAL A 22 -37.66 9.54 46.42
N ALA A 23 -38.97 9.71 46.27
CA ALA A 23 -39.54 10.16 45.01
C ALA A 23 -39.04 11.59 44.77
N GLU A 24 -37.85 11.72 44.20
CA GLU A 24 -37.54 12.91 43.43
C GLU A 24 -38.50 12.90 42.24
N LYS A 25 -39.56 13.70 42.37
CA LYS A 25 -40.18 14.32 41.21
C LYS A 25 -39.07 15.09 40.50
N GLU A 26 -38.39 14.43 39.56
CA GLU A 26 -37.81 15.12 38.42
C GLU A 26 -38.98 15.84 37.76
N SER A 27 -39.14 17.11 38.15
CA SER A 27 -39.83 18.12 37.38
C SER A 27 -39.36 17.92 35.95
N ALA A 28 -40.26 17.46 35.07
CA ALA A 28 -40.01 17.34 33.64
C ALA A 28 -39.48 18.69 33.17
N LYS A 29 -38.14 18.78 33.10
CA LYS A 29 -37.44 19.98 32.70
C LYS A 29 -37.76 20.05 31.22
N SER A 30 -38.68 20.95 30.85
CA SER A 30 -39.11 21.11 29.47
C SER A 30 -37.85 21.28 28.62
N LEU A 31 -37.60 20.30 27.75
CA LEU A 31 -36.44 20.32 26.87
C LEU A 31 -36.47 21.64 26.09
N PRO A 32 -35.34 22.38 26.02
CA PRO A 32 -35.30 23.61 25.24
C PRO A 32 -35.66 23.31 23.79
N SER A 33 -36.46 24.19 23.18
CA SER A 33 -36.89 24.04 21.79
C SER A 33 -35.68 24.13 20.86
N LEU A 34 -35.39 23.05 20.13
CA LEU A 34 -34.38 23.05 19.07
C LEU A 34 -34.92 23.78 17.84
N ASN A 35 -34.04 24.44 17.08
CA ASN A 35 -34.43 25.00 15.79
C ASN A 35 -34.66 23.89 14.75
N ALA A 36 -35.43 24.19 13.71
CA ALA A 36 -35.79 23.21 12.69
C ALA A 36 -34.58 22.62 11.97
N ALA A 37 -33.52 23.41 11.74
CA ALA A 37 -32.30 22.93 11.09
C ALA A 37 -31.56 21.88 11.93
N MET A 38 -31.53 22.05 13.25
CA MET A 38 -30.90 21.11 14.18
C MET A 38 -31.70 19.81 14.29
N MET A 39 -33.04 19.90 14.27
CA MET A 39 -33.93 18.73 14.21
C MET A 39 -33.73 17.94 12.92
N THR A 40 -33.70 18.61 11.77
CA THR A 40 -33.49 17.98 10.46
C THR A 40 -32.10 17.37 10.34
N GLY A 41 -31.05 18.09 10.74
CA GLY A 41 -29.67 17.61 10.70
C GLY A 41 -29.46 16.38 11.59
N ALA A 42 -29.98 16.39 12.82
CA ALA A 42 -29.90 15.24 13.71
C ALA A 42 -30.71 14.04 13.19
N GLY A 43 -31.89 14.28 12.60
CA GLY A 43 -32.67 13.24 11.92
C GLY A 43 -31.90 12.60 10.77
N LEU A 44 -31.25 13.41 9.91
CA LEU A 44 -30.42 12.92 8.80
C LEU A 44 -29.24 12.08 9.30
N GLN A 45 -28.51 12.57 10.30
CA GLN A 45 -27.35 11.87 10.89
C GLN A 45 -27.73 10.48 11.44
N LEU A 46 -28.86 10.39 12.16
CA LEU A 46 -29.34 9.15 12.77
C LEU A 46 -29.96 8.19 11.75
N SER A 47 -30.63 8.71 10.72
CA SER A 47 -31.20 7.89 9.63
C SER A 47 -30.12 7.35 8.68
N ALA A 48 -28.99 8.03 8.52
CA ALA A 48 -27.89 7.56 7.66
C ALA A 48 -27.41 6.15 8.05
N LEU A 49 -27.33 5.84 9.35
CA LEU A 49 -26.95 4.50 9.86
C LEU A 49 -27.92 3.39 9.45
N LYS A 50 -29.18 3.73 9.15
CA LYS A 50 -30.18 2.74 8.71
C LYS A 50 -30.15 2.52 7.20
N CYS A 51 -29.65 3.49 6.45
CA CYS A 51 -29.70 3.51 4.99
C CYS A 51 -28.38 3.06 4.33
N PHE A 52 -27.28 3.02 5.08
CA PHE A 52 -25.96 2.69 4.52
C PHE A 52 -25.20 1.72 5.41
N ASP A 53 -24.93 0.52 4.87
CA ASP A 53 -24.09 -0.48 5.53
C ASP A 53 -22.59 -0.19 5.37
N THR A 54 -22.20 0.55 4.33
CA THR A 54 -20.82 0.93 4.05
C THR A 54 -20.73 2.39 3.63
N GLY A 55 -19.62 3.06 3.99
CA GLY A 55 -19.40 4.46 3.62
C GLY A 55 -20.28 5.47 4.37
N VAL A 56 -21.01 5.03 5.41
CA VAL A 56 -21.90 5.90 6.20
C VAL A 56 -21.17 7.10 6.79
N ALA A 57 -19.92 6.93 7.23
CA ALA A 57 -19.10 8.03 7.73
C ALA A 57 -18.94 9.17 6.72
N LEU A 58 -18.76 8.86 5.43
CA LEU A 58 -18.62 9.88 4.38
C LEU A 58 -19.94 10.62 4.11
N ILE A 59 -21.06 9.91 4.24
CA ILE A 59 -22.40 10.49 4.13
C ILE A 59 -22.68 11.40 5.34
N GLN A 60 -22.33 10.95 6.54
CA GLN A 60 -22.45 11.71 7.78
C GLN A 60 -21.58 12.98 7.78
N ASP A 61 -20.36 12.91 7.25
CA ASP A 61 -19.49 14.07 7.06
C ASP A 61 -20.12 15.09 6.10
N GLU A 62 -20.77 14.63 5.03
CA GLU A 62 -21.43 15.53 4.07
C GLU A 62 -22.70 16.16 4.65
N ILE A 63 -23.47 15.40 5.43
CA ILE A 63 -24.62 15.92 6.20
C ILE A 63 -24.13 16.96 7.21
N GLU A 64 -23.02 16.72 7.90
CA GLU A 64 -22.44 17.66 8.86
C GLU A 64 -21.99 18.96 8.18
N LYS A 65 -21.36 18.88 7.01
CA LYS A 65 -20.98 20.09 6.25
C LYS A 65 -22.17 20.95 5.85
N GLU A 66 -23.29 20.32 5.48
CA GLU A 66 -24.48 21.04 5.03
C GLU A 66 -25.32 21.57 6.20
N THR A 67 -25.48 20.76 7.25
CA THR A 67 -26.40 21.04 8.37
C THR A 67 -25.72 21.64 9.59
N GLY A 68 -24.40 21.53 9.70
CA GLY A 68 -23.62 21.90 10.88
C GLY A 68 -23.81 20.95 12.08
N VAL A 69 -24.55 19.85 11.92
CA VAL A 69 -24.84 18.90 12.99
C VAL A 69 -24.00 17.65 12.80
N SER A 70 -23.07 17.40 13.72
CA SER A 70 -22.28 16.16 13.74
C SER A 70 -23.12 14.97 14.19
N PHE A 71 -22.67 13.76 13.84
CA PHE A 71 -23.28 12.53 14.35
C PHE A 71 -23.24 12.46 15.89
N ALA A 72 -22.15 12.90 16.52
CA ALA A 72 -22.03 12.92 17.97
C ALA A 72 -23.07 13.86 18.61
N THR A 73 -23.28 15.04 18.01
CA THR A 73 -24.32 15.98 18.43
C THR A 73 -25.71 15.35 18.31
N ALA A 74 -26.01 14.72 17.18
CA ALA A 74 -27.28 14.06 16.95
C ALA A 74 -27.54 12.92 17.95
N TYR A 75 -26.51 12.13 18.27
CA TYR A 75 -26.58 11.05 19.25
C TYR A 75 -26.86 11.59 20.66
N ASN A 76 -26.14 12.62 21.09
CA ASN A 76 -26.35 13.25 22.40
C ASN A 76 -27.78 13.80 22.54
N LEU A 77 -28.30 14.48 21.51
CA LEU A 77 -29.68 14.96 21.53
C LEU A 77 -30.69 13.80 21.62
N LYS A 78 -30.44 12.67 20.94
CA LYS A 78 -31.27 11.48 21.09
C LYS A 78 -31.22 10.92 22.51
N SER A 79 -30.05 10.90 23.13
CA SER A 79 -29.85 10.48 24.52
C SER A 79 -30.55 11.40 25.53
N ASP A 80 -30.63 12.70 25.23
CA ASP A 80 -31.35 13.70 26.04
C ASP A 80 -32.89 13.60 25.91
N GLY A 81 -33.39 12.66 25.11
CA GLY A 81 -34.83 12.37 24.97
C GLY A 81 -35.52 13.07 23.80
N TYR A 82 -34.79 13.73 22.92
CA TYR A 82 -35.36 14.29 21.69
C TYR A 82 -35.76 13.18 20.71
N ILE A 83 -36.95 13.31 20.11
CA ILE A 83 -37.48 12.39 19.11
C ILE A 83 -37.32 13.02 17.73
N PHE A 84 -36.68 12.30 16.82
CA PHE A 84 -36.47 12.74 15.43
C PHE A 84 -37.34 11.92 14.48
N GLU A 85 -37.87 12.59 13.46
CA GLU A 85 -38.61 11.92 12.39
C GLU A 85 -37.70 10.96 11.62
N SER A 86 -38.25 9.80 11.25
CA SER A 86 -37.51 8.83 10.45
C SER A 86 -37.43 9.31 9.00
N ILE A 87 -36.27 9.79 8.60
CA ILE A 87 -36.01 10.19 7.21
C ILE A 87 -35.75 8.94 6.37
N GLY A 88 -36.46 8.82 5.24
CA GLY A 88 -36.33 7.72 4.29
C GLY A 88 -35.02 7.77 3.48
N CYS A 89 -34.60 6.63 2.94
CA CYS A 89 -33.30 6.53 2.28
C CYS A 89 -33.19 7.35 0.98
N ASP A 90 -34.32 7.66 0.33
CA ASP A 90 -34.36 8.48 -0.89
C ASP A 90 -33.85 9.91 -0.67
N SER A 91 -33.99 10.43 0.56
CA SER A 91 -33.49 11.75 0.96
C SER A 91 -31.97 11.85 0.94
N PHE A 92 -31.24 10.72 0.85
CA PHE A 92 -29.78 10.70 0.83
C PHE A 92 -29.17 10.67 -0.58
N SER A 93 -29.99 10.73 -1.64
CA SER A 93 -29.53 10.66 -3.03
C SER A 93 -28.53 11.78 -3.38
N THR A 94 -28.79 13.01 -2.93
CA THR A 94 -27.89 14.16 -3.12
C THR A 94 -26.56 13.98 -2.39
N TYR A 95 -26.60 13.59 -1.10
CA TYR A 95 -25.39 13.32 -0.31
C TYR A 95 -24.54 12.21 -0.93
N SER A 96 -25.19 11.13 -1.37
CA SER A 96 -24.53 10.00 -2.04
C SER A 96 -23.85 10.42 -3.35
N SER A 97 -24.51 11.26 -4.14
CA SER A 97 -23.95 11.82 -5.37
C SER A 97 -22.73 12.71 -5.10
N ASN A 98 -22.82 13.57 -4.07
CA ASN A 98 -21.72 14.45 -3.67
C ASN A 98 -20.51 13.66 -3.18
N VAL A 99 -20.71 12.66 -2.32
CA VAL A 99 -19.65 11.76 -1.85
C VAL A 99 -19.01 11.01 -3.03
N ALA A 100 -19.81 10.48 -3.96
CA ALA A 100 -19.28 9.81 -5.15
C ALA A 100 -18.44 10.75 -6.03
N LYS A 101 -18.86 12.01 -6.19
CA LYS A 101 -18.12 13.04 -6.94
C LYS A 101 -16.83 13.43 -6.23
N ALA A 102 -16.88 13.67 -4.91
CA ALA A 102 -15.73 14.01 -4.10
C ALA A 102 -14.66 12.91 -4.14
N ARG A 103 -15.07 11.65 -4.00
CA ARG A 103 -14.19 10.48 -4.09
C ARG A 103 -13.53 10.34 -5.45
N LYS A 104 -14.28 10.53 -6.55
CA LYS A 104 -13.70 10.55 -7.91
C LYS A 104 -12.65 11.64 -8.06
N LEU A 105 -12.92 12.84 -7.54
CA LEU A 105 -11.97 13.96 -7.59
C LEU A 105 -10.73 13.67 -6.74
N GLU A 106 -10.87 13.09 -5.56
CA GLU A 106 -9.77 12.72 -4.68
C GLU A 106 -8.86 11.68 -5.33
N PHE A 107 -9.44 10.61 -5.91
CA PHE A 107 -8.66 9.64 -6.67
C PHE A 107 -7.94 10.26 -7.86
N ALA A 108 -8.58 11.18 -8.58
CA ALA A 108 -7.94 11.90 -9.68
C ALA A 108 -6.76 12.76 -9.19
N LYS A 109 -6.87 13.40 -8.03
CA LYS A 109 -5.77 14.17 -7.41
C LYS A 109 -4.61 13.26 -7.03
N ILE A 110 -4.88 12.14 -6.37
CA ILE A 110 -3.85 11.16 -5.97
C ILE A 110 -3.13 10.63 -7.21
N ASP A 111 -3.87 10.27 -8.27
CA ASP A 111 -3.24 9.79 -9.50
C ASP A 111 -2.43 10.88 -10.19
N GLN A 112 -2.93 12.12 -10.22
CA GLN A 112 -2.18 13.26 -10.76
C GLN A 112 -0.87 13.50 -9.98
N GLU A 113 -0.90 13.42 -8.66
CA GLU A 113 0.29 13.56 -7.81
C GLU A 113 1.29 12.43 -8.05
N ARG A 114 0.79 11.18 -8.20
CA ARG A 114 1.62 10.03 -8.54
C ARG A 114 2.33 10.22 -9.89
N VAL A 115 1.61 10.65 -10.93
CA VAL A 115 2.17 10.93 -12.25
C VAL A 115 3.22 12.05 -12.19
N LYS A 116 2.94 13.15 -11.47
CA LYS A 116 3.90 14.23 -11.27
C LYS A 116 5.17 13.74 -10.57
N ALA A 117 5.04 12.89 -9.55
CA ALA A 117 6.18 12.31 -8.85
C ALA A 117 7.03 11.39 -9.75
N GLU A 118 6.39 10.59 -10.60
CA GLU A 118 7.07 9.74 -11.59
C GLU A 118 7.81 10.57 -12.66
N GLN A 119 7.19 11.64 -13.16
CA GLN A 119 7.82 12.59 -14.09
C GLN A 119 9.03 13.26 -13.48
N LYS A 120 8.94 13.74 -12.24
CA LYS A 120 10.06 14.35 -11.51
C LYS A 120 11.25 13.39 -11.41
N LYS A 121 11.00 12.14 -10.98
CA LYS A 121 12.05 11.10 -10.90
C LYS A 121 12.69 10.81 -12.26
N THR A 122 11.90 10.80 -13.32
CA THR A 122 12.40 10.57 -14.69
C THR A 122 13.28 11.71 -15.17
N LYS A 123 12.88 12.96 -14.90
CA LYS A 123 13.68 14.15 -15.20
C LYS A 123 15.01 14.16 -14.44
N GLU A 124 14.97 13.89 -13.13
CA GLU A 124 16.19 13.81 -12.30
C GLU A 124 17.16 12.73 -12.79
N LEU A 125 16.65 11.58 -13.27
CA LEU A 125 17.46 10.53 -13.87
C LEU A 125 18.12 11.02 -15.17
N ALA A 126 17.34 11.66 -16.05
CA ALA A 126 17.84 12.24 -17.30
C ALA A 126 18.97 13.25 -17.03
N ASP A 127 18.77 14.15 -16.06
CA ASP A 127 19.74 15.17 -15.69
C ASP A 127 21.03 14.55 -15.14
N LYS A 128 20.93 13.50 -14.31
CA LYS A 128 22.11 12.78 -13.80
C LYS A 128 22.88 12.06 -14.91
N ILE A 129 22.19 11.42 -15.85
CA ILE A 129 22.81 10.75 -17.01
C ILE A 129 23.48 11.78 -17.93
N ASN A 130 22.80 12.89 -18.22
CA ASN A 130 23.34 13.98 -19.05
C ASN A 130 24.57 14.60 -18.40
N ARG A 131 24.53 14.83 -17.08
CA ARG A 131 25.68 15.31 -16.32
C ARG A 131 26.84 14.32 -16.36
N LEU A 132 26.59 13.02 -16.15
CA LEU A 132 27.65 12.01 -16.25
C LEU A 132 28.29 12.05 -17.64
N ASN A 133 27.48 12.09 -18.71
CA ASN A 133 27.95 12.14 -20.09
C ASN A 133 28.71 13.44 -20.44
N SER A 134 28.44 14.55 -19.76
CA SER A 134 29.14 15.82 -20.01
C SER A 134 30.45 15.94 -19.23
N VAL A 135 30.53 15.38 -18.02
CA VAL A 135 31.72 15.50 -17.16
C VAL A 135 32.76 14.41 -17.40
N GLY A 136 32.37 13.24 -17.95
CA GLY A 136 33.34 12.19 -18.25
C GLY A 136 32.74 10.79 -18.42
N LYS A 137 33.57 9.78 -18.07
CA LYS A 137 33.23 8.36 -18.15
C LYS A 137 33.14 7.74 -16.76
N GLY A 138 32.09 6.97 -16.49
CA GLY A 138 31.83 6.32 -15.21
C GLY A 138 30.56 5.47 -15.23
N ASP A 139 30.06 5.17 -14.04
CA ASP A 139 28.79 4.50 -13.83
C ASP A 139 27.89 5.29 -12.86
N LEU A 140 26.58 5.15 -13.05
CA LEU A 140 25.55 5.74 -12.20
C LEU A 140 24.66 4.62 -11.68
N LYS A 141 24.66 4.40 -10.36
CA LYS A 141 23.75 3.43 -9.72
C LYS A 141 22.31 3.94 -9.79
N ILE A 142 21.43 3.16 -10.40
CA ILE A 142 20.03 3.52 -10.62
C ILE A 142 19.13 2.81 -9.62
N CYS A 143 19.33 1.50 -9.46
CA CYS A 143 18.54 0.69 -8.54
C CYS A 143 19.40 -0.26 -7.72
N SER A 144 18.88 -0.58 -6.54
CA SER A 144 19.34 -1.62 -5.64
C SER A 144 18.14 -2.50 -5.32
N LEU A 145 18.28 -3.80 -5.55
CA LEU A 145 17.18 -4.75 -5.58
C LEU A 145 17.57 -6.01 -4.80
N GLY A 146 16.57 -6.72 -4.30
CA GLY A 146 16.79 -7.96 -3.54
C GLY A 146 16.82 -7.75 -2.03
N TYR A 147 16.68 -8.85 -1.28
CA TYR A 147 16.97 -8.87 0.15
C TYR A 147 18.44 -8.50 0.36
N SER A 148 18.70 -7.49 1.18
CA SER A 148 20.03 -6.88 1.37
C SER A 148 20.65 -6.25 0.11
N ASN A 149 19.83 -5.75 -0.84
CA ASN A 149 20.31 -4.94 -1.97
C ASN A 149 21.28 -5.66 -2.93
N LYS A 150 21.22 -6.99 -3.01
CA LYS A 150 22.21 -7.84 -3.69
C LYS A 150 22.26 -7.72 -5.22
N THR A 151 21.26 -7.16 -5.88
CA THR A 151 21.31 -6.86 -7.33
C THR A 151 21.29 -5.36 -7.55
N HIS A 152 22.32 -4.84 -8.21
CA HIS A 152 22.46 -3.44 -8.57
C HIS A 152 22.32 -3.25 -10.09
N VAL A 153 21.58 -2.22 -10.48
CA VAL A 153 21.45 -1.79 -11.87
C VAL A 153 22.14 -0.46 -12.05
N TYR A 154 23.08 -0.38 -12.97
CA TYR A 154 23.83 0.83 -13.29
C TYR A 154 23.62 1.22 -14.75
N TYR A 155 23.64 2.54 -15.00
CA TYR A 155 24.00 3.09 -16.30
C TYR A 155 25.53 3.19 -16.36
N ASP A 156 26.16 2.69 -17.43
CA ASP A 156 27.61 2.76 -17.62
C ASP A 156 27.95 3.37 -18.99
N ASN A 157 28.70 4.47 -19.00
CA ASN A 157 29.17 5.15 -20.21
C ASN A 157 30.70 5.04 -20.43
N ARG A 158 31.40 4.18 -19.68
CA ARG A 158 32.82 3.90 -19.90
C ARG A 158 33.05 3.20 -21.24
N ARG A 159 32.06 2.43 -21.69
CA ARG A 159 31.98 1.78 -23.00
C ARG A 159 30.77 2.34 -23.77
N ASP A 160 30.40 1.74 -24.91
CA ASP A 160 29.20 2.07 -25.71
C ASP A 160 27.91 1.93 -24.88
N LYS A 161 27.61 2.94 -24.04
CA LYS A 161 26.45 3.15 -23.17
C LYS A 161 25.65 1.87 -22.89
N ARG A 162 25.82 1.28 -21.72
CA ARG A 162 25.23 -0.02 -21.37
C ARG A 162 24.51 0.01 -20.05
N ILE A 163 23.62 -0.95 -19.86
CA ILE A 163 23.10 -1.29 -18.53
C ILE A 163 24.06 -2.32 -17.94
N SER A 164 24.64 -2.01 -16.78
CA SER A 164 25.46 -2.96 -16.02
C SER A 164 24.65 -3.51 -14.87
N LEU A 165 24.45 -4.83 -14.86
CA LEU A 165 23.85 -5.57 -13.76
C LEU A 165 24.99 -6.16 -12.94
N ARG A 166 25.02 -5.87 -11.64
CA ARG A 166 25.96 -6.47 -10.70
C ARG A 166 25.19 -7.18 -9.61
N THR A 167 25.45 -8.46 -9.47
CA THR A 167 24.72 -9.32 -8.54
C THR A 167 25.72 -9.97 -7.59
N TYR A 168 25.45 -9.89 -6.29
CA TYR A 168 26.33 -10.34 -5.22
C TYR A 168 25.64 -11.43 -4.40
N ASP A 169 26.39 -12.41 -3.91
CA ASP A 169 25.86 -13.33 -2.90
C ASP A 169 25.71 -12.64 -1.54
N GLU A 170 25.33 -13.39 -0.52
CA GLU A 170 25.11 -12.87 0.82
C GLU A 170 26.34 -12.26 1.48
N TYR A 171 27.50 -12.85 1.23
CA TYR A 171 28.75 -12.49 1.88
C TYR A 171 29.66 -11.66 0.97
N ILE A 172 29.18 -11.30 -0.22
CA ILE A 172 29.91 -10.57 -1.27
C ILE A 172 31.21 -11.31 -1.63
N VAL A 173 31.20 -12.64 -1.55
CA VAL A 173 32.31 -13.49 -1.97
C VAL A 173 32.24 -13.71 -3.47
N ASN A 174 31.04 -14.05 -3.96
CA ASN A 174 30.77 -14.18 -5.38
C ASN A 174 30.13 -12.90 -5.94
N SER A 175 30.61 -12.46 -7.09
CA SER A 175 30.02 -11.34 -7.82
C SER A 175 29.88 -11.67 -9.30
N VAL A 176 28.70 -11.45 -9.85
CA VAL A 176 28.41 -11.68 -11.27
C VAL A 176 28.04 -10.37 -11.93
N HIS A 177 28.77 -10.03 -12.99
CA HIS A 177 28.57 -8.82 -13.77
C HIS A 177 28.05 -9.13 -15.17
N MET A 178 26.95 -8.51 -15.57
CA MET A 178 26.38 -8.58 -16.91
C MET A 178 26.24 -7.19 -17.50
N ASN A 179 26.58 -7.02 -18.78
CA ASN A 179 26.42 -5.75 -19.47
C ASN A 179 25.48 -5.94 -20.66
N LEU A 180 24.44 -5.13 -20.72
CA LEU A 180 23.40 -5.21 -21.73
C LEU A 180 23.45 -4.00 -22.65
N ASN A 181 23.52 -4.23 -23.95
CA ASN A 181 23.18 -3.21 -24.95
C ASN A 181 21.65 -3.04 -25.05
N LYS A 182 21.19 -2.09 -25.86
CA LYS A 182 19.75 -1.76 -25.99
C LYS A 182 18.88 -2.95 -26.36
N SER A 183 19.33 -3.76 -27.34
CA SER A 183 18.58 -4.95 -27.80
C SER A 183 18.55 -6.03 -26.71
N GLN A 184 19.69 -6.31 -26.09
CA GLN A 184 19.81 -7.25 -24.98
C GLN A 184 18.97 -6.84 -23.78
N ALA A 185 18.90 -5.56 -23.45
CA ALA A 185 18.08 -5.04 -22.36
C ALA A 185 16.58 -5.28 -22.63
N ARG A 186 16.11 -5.00 -23.86
CA ARG A 186 14.72 -5.28 -24.26
C ARG A 186 14.41 -6.77 -24.18
N ASN A 187 15.29 -7.61 -24.74
CA ASN A 187 15.11 -9.06 -24.70
C ASN A 187 15.10 -9.59 -23.27
N PHE A 188 16.01 -9.11 -22.42
CA PHE A 188 16.06 -9.52 -21.02
C PHE A 188 14.79 -9.16 -20.25
N VAL A 189 14.23 -7.96 -20.49
CA VAL A 189 12.94 -7.55 -19.92
C VAL A 189 11.82 -8.50 -20.35
N THR A 190 11.74 -8.85 -21.64
CA THR A 190 10.75 -9.80 -22.15
C THR A 190 10.89 -11.16 -21.46
N VAL A 191 12.10 -11.70 -21.40
CA VAL A 191 12.39 -12.99 -20.76
C VAL A 191 12.02 -12.98 -19.27
N LEU A 192 12.27 -11.88 -18.54
CA LEU A 192 11.87 -11.75 -17.14
C LEU A 192 10.35 -11.72 -16.96
N LYS A 193 9.61 -11.00 -17.83
CA LYS A 193 8.14 -10.94 -17.78
C LYS A 193 7.52 -12.30 -18.07
N GLU A 194 7.98 -12.98 -19.12
CA GLU A 194 7.51 -14.32 -19.47
C GLU A 194 7.81 -15.35 -18.38
N ALA A 195 9.00 -15.31 -17.79
CA ALA A 195 9.35 -16.20 -16.69
C ALA A 195 8.49 -15.93 -15.45
N GLN A 196 8.23 -14.66 -15.11
CA GLN A 196 7.35 -14.33 -13.98
C GLN A 196 5.93 -14.84 -14.21
N GLN A 197 5.39 -14.66 -15.41
CA GLN A 197 4.07 -15.17 -15.77
C GLN A 197 4.02 -16.69 -15.62
N LYS A 198 4.96 -17.41 -16.24
CA LYS A 198 5.05 -18.88 -16.14
C LYS A 198 5.22 -19.35 -14.70
N ALA A 199 6.00 -18.64 -13.88
CA ALA A 199 6.13 -18.95 -12.46
C ALA A 199 4.78 -18.86 -11.75
N ASN A 200 4.05 -17.75 -11.94
CA ASN A 200 2.74 -17.54 -11.29
C ASN A 200 1.70 -18.59 -11.71
N GLU A 201 1.65 -18.92 -13.00
CA GLU A 201 0.73 -19.92 -13.57
C GLU A 201 1.00 -21.33 -13.04
N ASN A 202 2.24 -21.63 -12.64
CA ASN A 202 2.69 -22.94 -12.17
C ASN A 202 3.10 -22.89 -10.69
N SER A 203 2.29 -22.21 -9.87
CA SER A 203 2.60 -21.98 -8.44
C SER A 203 2.52 -23.23 -7.57
N ASP A 204 1.91 -24.30 -8.07
CA ASP A 204 1.79 -25.63 -7.47
C ASP A 204 3.01 -26.54 -7.75
N ILE A 205 3.89 -26.16 -8.69
CA ILE A 205 5.11 -26.91 -9.01
C ILE A 205 6.26 -26.52 -8.06
N GLU A 206 6.86 -27.53 -7.40
CA GLU A 206 7.95 -27.29 -6.44
C GLU A 206 9.18 -26.65 -7.08
N SER A 207 9.56 -27.05 -8.28
CA SER A 207 10.74 -26.51 -8.96
C SER A 207 10.57 -26.57 -10.48
N LEU A 208 10.77 -25.43 -11.14
CA LEU A 208 10.63 -25.28 -12.59
C LEU A 208 11.77 -24.46 -13.17
N GLN A 209 12.43 -24.96 -14.22
CA GLN A 209 13.39 -24.18 -15.00
C GLN A 209 12.65 -23.43 -16.12
N LEU A 210 12.76 -22.10 -16.12
CA LEU A 210 11.95 -21.22 -16.97
C LEU A 210 12.71 -20.65 -18.17
N GLY A 211 14.02 -20.88 -18.23
CA GLY A 211 14.87 -20.50 -19.34
C GLY A 211 16.23 -20.00 -18.91
N LYS A 212 17.00 -19.49 -19.87
CA LYS A 212 18.31 -18.90 -19.67
C LYS A 212 18.44 -17.66 -20.53
N PHE A 213 19.10 -16.64 -20.01
CA PHE A 213 19.49 -15.46 -20.75
C PHE A 213 21.00 -15.26 -20.63
N GLU A 214 21.65 -14.92 -21.74
CA GLU A 214 23.10 -14.68 -21.80
C GLU A 214 23.40 -13.32 -22.42
N ALA A 215 24.34 -12.58 -21.84
CA ALA A 215 24.82 -11.34 -22.41
C ALA A 215 26.31 -11.12 -22.09
N GLY A 216 27.13 -11.09 -23.14
CA GLY A 216 28.58 -10.99 -23.01
C GLY A 216 29.15 -12.16 -22.21
N ILE A 217 29.80 -11.84 -21.09
CA ILE A 217 30.46 -12.82 -20.23
C ILE A 217 29.55 -13.40 -19.14
N GLY A 218 28.37 -12.82 -18.92
CA GLY A 218 27.48 -13.27 -17.84
C GLY A 218 26.19 -13.87 -18.38
N TRP A 219 25.57 -14.68 -17.54
CA TRP A 219 24.32 -15.36 -17.84
C TRP A 219 23.47 -15.47 -16.58
N VAL A 220 22.17 -15.67 -16.77
CA VAL A 220 21.21 -15.96 -15.71
C VAL A 220 20.29 -17.09 -16.16
N MET A 221 20.19 -18.14 -15.34
CA MET A 221 19.18 -19.18 -15.49
C MET A 221 18.00 -18.84 -14.58
N LEU A 222 16.81 -18.79 -15.17
CA LEU A 222 15.58 -18.44 -14.47
C LEU A 222 14.92 -19.72 -13.99
N THR A 223 14.58 -19.75 -12.70
CA THR A 223 13.96 -20.88 -12.03
C THR A 223 12.81 -20.38 -11.16
N SER A 224 11.81 -21.21 -10.93
CA SER A 224 10.72 -20.93 -9.98
C SER A 224 10.63 -22.05 -8.95
N LYS A 225 10.28 -21.69 -7.72
CA LYS A 225 9.87 -22.63 -6.67
C LYS A 225 8.54 -22.16 -6.06
N ASN A 226 7.48 -22.96 -6.20
CA ASN A 226 6.13 -22.62 -5.75
C ASN A 226 5.69 -21.22 -6.23
N GLY A 227 5.91 -20.95 -7.53
CA GLY A 227 5.62 -19.68 -8.18
C GLY A 227 6.55 -18.51 -7.87
N ARG A 228 7.57 -18.69 -7.03
CA ARG A 228 8.56 -17.65 -6.71
C ARG A 228 9.74 -17.70 -7.67
N LEU A 229 9.91 -16.64 -8.45
CA LEU A 229 11.00 -16.53 -9.42
C LEU A 229 12.36 -16.28 -8.74
N SER A 230 13.38 -17.02 -9.18
CA SER A 230 14.78 -16.89 -8.78
C SER A 230 15.70 -16.93 -9.99
N GLY A 231 16.83 -16.26 -9.88
CA GLY A 231 17.88 -16.20 -10.89
C GLY A 231 19.15 -16.84 -10.37
N PHE A 232 19.64 -17.84 -11.10
CA PHE A 232 20.99 -18.37 -10.92
C PHE A 232 21.92 -17.68 -11.90
N TRP A 233 22.64 -16.69 -11.39
CA TRP A 233 23.57 -15.85 -12.13
C TRP A 233 24.94 -16.51 -12.18
N GLY A 234 25.62 -16.41 -13.31
CA GLY A 234 26.98 -16.89 -13.45
C GLY A 234 27.80 -16.12 -14.48
N SER A 235 29.11 -16.29 -14.40
CA SER A 235 30.08 -15.82 -15.39
C SER A 235 30.53 -16.99 -16.28
N LYS A 236 30.90 -16.73 -17.53
CA LYS A 236 31.50 -17.71 -18.44
C LYS A 236 32.97 -17.99 -18.09
N TYR A 237 33.64 -17.01 -17.47
CA TYR A 237 35.09 -17.05 -17.23
C TYR A 237 35.47 -17.06 -15.74
N SER A 238 34.50 -17.09 -14.83
CA SER A 238 34.78 -17.25 -13.41
C SER A 238 33.91 -18.34 -12.79
N VAL A 239 34.35 -18.80 -11.61
CA VAL A 239 33.60 -19.74 -10.78
C VAL A 239 32.47 -19.05 -10.01
N ASP A 240 32.34 -17.72 -10.12
CA ASP A 240 31.34 -16.96 -9.40
C ASP A 240 29.94 -17.34 -9.86
N ARG A 241 29.13 -17.77 -8.89
CA ARG A 241 27.73 -18.09 -9.09
C ARG A 241 26.92 -17.52 -7.95
N VAL A 242 25.78 -16.93 -8.28
CA VAL A 242 24.93 -16.26 -7.30
C VAL A 242 23.49 -16.70 -7.54
N LEU A 243 22.84 -17.30 -6.54
CA LEU A 243 21.42 -17.63 -6.57
C LEU A 243 20.65 -16.58 -5.76
N LEU A 244 19.70 -15.89 -6.38
CA LEU A 244 18.86 -14.90 -5.70
C LEU A 244 17.41 -14.92 -6.15
N PRO A 245 16.46 -14.58 -5.26
CA PRO A 245 15.10 -14.23 -5.66
C PRO A 245 15.12 -13.04 -6.65
N LEU A 246 14.24 -13.09 -7.66
CA LEU A 246 14.08 -12.02 -8.64
C LEU A 246 12.79 -11.24 -8.39
N TYR A 247 12.95 -9.97 -8.06
CA TYR A 247 11.85 -9.02 -7.86
C TYR A 247 11.57 -8.30 -9.19
N THR A 248 10.82 -8.96 -10.08
CA THR A 248 10.56 -8.47 -11.44
C THR A 248 9.78 -7.16 -11.45
N ASP A 249 8.88 -6.96 -10.49
CA ASP A 249 8.14 -5.72 -10.21
C ASP A 249 9.06 -4.50 -10.01
N LYS A 250 10.30 -4.71 -9.57
CA LYS A 250 11.29 -3.63 -9.38
C LYS A 250 12.40 -3.65 -10.43
N LEU A 251 12.87 -4.83 -10.83
CA LEU A 251 13.96 -4.99 -11.78
C LEU A 251 13.57 -4.53 -13.19
N VAL A 252 12.39 -4.94 -13.66
CA VAL A 252 11.92 -4.63 -15.01
C VAL A 252 11.73 -3.12 -15.21
N PRO A 253 10.96 -2.40 -14.36
CA PRO A 253 10.83 -0.95 -14.52
C PRO A 253 12.15 -0.20 -14.41
N CYS A 254 13.11 -0.74 -13.62
CA CYS A 254 14.43 -0.14 -13.51
C CYS A 254 15.21 -0.21 -14.83
N ILE A 255 15.23 -1.39 -15.47
CA ILE A 255 15.89 -1.60 -16.75
C ILE A 255 15.19 -0.79 -17.84
N GLU A 256 13.86 -0.82 -17.90
CA GLU A 256 13.07 -0.09 -18.90
C GLU A 256 13.33 1.42 -18.87
N LYS A 257 13.50 2.01 -17.68
CA LYS A 257 13.88 3.43 -17.52
C LYS A 257 15.22 3.77 -18.15
N LEU A 258 16.14 2.82 -18.29
CA LEU A 258 17.47 3.05 -18.85
C LEU A 258 17.56 2.85 -20.36
N ILE A 259 16.66 2.08 -20.96
CA ILE A 259 16.65 1.77 -22.41
C ILE A 259 16.69 3.01 -23.31
N PRO A 260 16.06 4.16 -22.99
CA PRO A 260 16.16 5.37 -23.80
C PRO A 260 17.57 5.99 -23.84
N TYR A 261 18.39 5.74 -22.82
CA TYR A 261 19.70 6.40 -22.64
C TYR A 261 20.89 5.57 -23.13
N ILE A 262 20.64 4.31 -23.51
CA ILE A 262 21.61 3.38 -24.10
C ILE A 262 21.25 3.09 -25.56
#